data_AF-A0A6J7A7M7-F1
#
_entry.id   AF-A0A6J7A7M7-F1
#
_cell.length_a   1.000
_cell.length_b   1.000
_cell.length_c   1.000
_cell.angle_alpha   90.00
_cell.angle_beta   90.00
_cell.angle_gamma   90.00
#
_symmetry.space_group_name_H-M   'P 1'
#
loop_
_entity.id
_entity.type
_entity.pdbx_description
1 polymer ?
#
loop_
_entity_poly.entity_id
_entity_poly.type
_entity_poly.pdbx_seq_one_letter_code
_entity_poly.pdbx_strand_id
1 'polypeptide(L)'
;MIDQGRTPPGWPRELAPQGTSEFAERVVPWLLDQGPPDLRSSALRTLPLALVRYLIHYADGGLNSARRAYGQARVELSPALTAAEVATAQQGFEAAGARFLQLQRELALVEAALLGLAGKNSPGARG
;
A
#
# COMPACT_ATOMS: atom_id res chain seq x y z
N MET A 1 20.09 14.53 19.69
CA MET A 1 18.70 14.97 19.89
C MET A 1 17.83 13.97 19.15
N ILE A 2 17.05 13.16 19.85
CA ILE A 2 16.21 12.13 19.22
C ILE A 2 15.07 12.87 18.53
N ASP A 3 15.01 12.83 17.20
CA ASP A 3 13.92 13.43 16.42
C ASP A 3 12.65 12.62 16.70
N GLN A 4 11.78 13.10 17.59
CA GLN A 4 10.54 12.39 17.92
C GLN A 4 9.52 12.61 16.79
N GLY A 5 9.55 11.72 15.80
CA GLY A 5 8.59 11.73 14.71
C GLY A 5 7.15 11.56 15.21
N ARG A 6 6.19 12.23 14.57
CA ARG A 6 4.74 12.08 14.82
C ARG A 6 4.10 11.22 13.74
N THR A 7 3.32 10.21 14.12
CA THR A 7 2.55 9.40 13.18
C THR A 7 1.16 10.00 12.94
N PRO A 8 0.74 10.25 11.69
CA PRO A 8 -0.63 10.65 11.39
C PRO A 8 -1.63 9.51 11.67
N PRO A 9 -2.92 9.80 11.87
CA PRO A 9 -3.94 8.77 11.97
C PRO A 9 -3.94 7.83 10.76
N GLY A 10 -4.01 6.52 10.99
CA GLY A 10 -3.95 5.52 9.92
C GLY A 10 -2.54 5.17 9.44
N TRP A 11 -1.49 5.64 10.14
CA TRP A 11 -0.11 5.26 9.84
C TRP A 11 0.10 3.74 9.96
N PRO A 12 0.93 3.12 9.08
CA PRO A 12 1.26 1.70 9.15
C PRO A 12 1.89 1.35 10.50
N ARG A 13 1.41 0.28 11.15
CA ARG A 13 1.87 -0.10 12.50
C ARG A 13 3.30 -0.62 12.51
N GLU A 14 3.75 -1.17 11.39
CA GLU A 14 5.04 -1.80 11.21
C GLU A 14 6.15 -0.81 10.83
N LEU A 15 5.81 0.47 10.60
CA LEU A 15 6.75 1.52 10.27
C LEU A 15 6.98 2.47 11.44
N ALA A 16 8.26 2.78 11.65
CA ALA A 16 8.66 3.84 12.55
C ALA A 16 8.05 5.20 12.14
N PRO A 17 7.92 6.16 13.08
CA PRO A 17 7.37 7.46 12.78
C PRO A 17 8.12 8.17 11.64
N GLN A 18 7.37 8.88 10.79
CA GLN A 18 7.95 9.70 9.72
C GLN A 18 9.03 10.66 10.26
N GLY A 19 10.07 10.89 9.47
CA GLY A 19 11.17 11.79 9.82
C GLY A 19 12.28 11.16 10.69
N THR A 20 12.08 9.96 11.22
CA THR A 20 13.12 9.23 11.96
C THR A 20 14.10 8.55 11.00
N SER A 21 15.34 8.28 11.45
CA SER A 21 16.30 7.47 10.69
C SER A 21 15.81 6.04 10.50
N GLU A 22 15.15 5.48 11.52
CA GLU A 22 14.54 4.14 11.45
C GLU A 22 13.48 4.06 10.35
N PHE A 23 12.67 5.11 10.15
CA PHE A 23 11.74 5.16 9.02
C PHE A 23 12.48 5.06 7.68
N ALA A 24 13.56 5.83 7.50
CA ALA A 24 14.33 5.80 6.25
C ALA A 24 14.95 4.41 5.97
N GLU A 25 15.36 3.68 7.01
CA GLU A 25 15.90 2.32 6.90
C GLU A 25 14.80 1.27 6.62
N ARG A 26 13.61 1.45 7.19
CA ARG A 26 12.52 0.47 7.15
C ARG A 26 11.52 0.65 6.01
N VAL A 27 11.42 1.85 5.44
CA VAL A 27 10.39 2.17 4.43
C VAL A 27 10.50 1.32 3.17
N VAL A 28 11.70 1.08 2.65
CA VAL A 28 11.88 0.28 1.42
C VAL A 28 11.52 -1.20 1.67
N PRO A 29 12.07 -1.88 2.69
CA PRO A 29 11.64 -3.24 3.02
C PRO A 29 10.12 -3.36 3.19
N TRP A 30 9.50 -2.44 3.94
CA TRP A 30 8.07 -2.46 4.15
C TRP A 30 7.27 -2.30 2.84
N LEU A 31 7.68 -1.39 1.95
CA LEU A 31 7.04 -1.22 0.64
C LEU A 31 7.15 -2.50 -0.22
N LEU A 32 8.31 -3.16 -0.20
CA LEU A 32 8.53 -4.42 -0.92
C LEU A 32 7.67 -5.58 -0.38
N ASP A 33 7.24 -5.51 0.88
CA ASP A 33 6.35 -6.50 1.49
C ASP A 33 4.88 -6.28 1.07
N GLN A 34 4.49 -5.09 0.60
CA GLN A 34 3.10 -4.78 0.22
C GLN A 34 2.73 -5.21 -1.21
N GLY A 35 3.73 -5.39 -2.07
CA GLY A 35 3.53 -5.65 -3.48
C GLY A 35 3.90 -7.07 -3.92
N PRO A 36 3.87 -7.29 -5.25
CA PRO A 36 4.30 -8.55 -5.85
C PRO A 36 5.74 -8.94 -5.47
N PRO A 37 6.05 -10.25 -5.29
CA PRO A 37 7.38 -10.70 -4.88
C PRO A 37 8.53 -10.26 -5.80
N ASP A 38 8.27 -10.12 -7.10
CA ASP A 38 9.20 -9.69 -8.14
C ASP A 38 9.71 -8.24 -7.95
N LEU A 39 9.03 -7.42 -7.16
CA LEU A 39 9.54 -6.09 -6.82
C LEU A 39 10.89 -6.15 -6.09
N ARG A 40 11.18 -7.23 -5.35
CA ARG A 40 12.45 -7.39 -4.62
C ARG A 40 13.67 -7.48 -5.54
N SER A 41 13.50 -7.96 -6.77
CA SER A 41 14.55 -8.01 -7.79
C SER A 41 14.50 -6.82 -8.77
N SER A 42 13.45 -6.00 -8.72
CA SER A 42 13.27 -4.86 -9.62
C SER A 42 14.21 -3.68 -9.32
N ALA A 43 14.40 -2.80 -10.31
CA ALA A 43 15.11 -1.54 -10.12
C ALA A 43 14.37 -0.56 -9.17
N LEU A 44 13.05 -0.70 -9.02
CA LEU A 44 12.22 0.18 -8.17
C LEU A 44 12.61 0.12 -6.69
N ARG A 45 13.24 -0.97 -6.23
CA ARG A 45 13.73 -1.09 -4.85
C ARG A 45 14.74 0.01 -4.46
N THR A 46 15.37 0.65 -5.44
CA THR A 46 16.33 1.74 -5.24
C THR A 46 15.69 3.14 -5.34
N LEU A 47 14.41 3.21 -5.69
CA LEU A 47 13.66 4.44 -5.95
C LEU A 47 12.39 4.49 -5.08
N PRO A 48 12.50 4.80 -3.77
CA PRO A 48 11.38 4.67 -2.82
C PRO A 48 10.11 5.44 -3.24
N LEU A 49 10.28 6.64 -3.81
CA LEU A 49 9.15 7.44 -4.29
C LEU A 49 8.46 6.83 -5.52
N ALA A 50 9.22 6.25 -6.44
CA ALA A 50 8.64 5.54 -7.58
C ALA A 50 7.97 4.24 -7.12
N LEU A 51 8.56 3.54 -6.15
CA LEU A 51 8.04 2.30 -5.58
C LEU A 51 6.69 2.52 -4.89
N VAL A 52 6.57 3.53 -4.01
CA VAL A 52 5.28 3.82 -3.35
C VAL A 52 4.20 4.23 -4.36
N ARG A 53 4.54 5.03 -5.38
CA ARG A 53 3.60 5.41 -6.44
C ARG A 53 3.10 4.22 -7.24
N TYR A 54 4.01 3.32 -7.61
CA TYR A 54 3.63 2.06 -8.26
C TYR A 54 2.68 1.26 -7.38
N LEU A 55 2.97 1.14 -6.08
CA LEU A 55 2.14 0.39 -5.14
C LEU A 55 0.76 1.01 -4.92
N ILE A 56 0.63 2.35 -5.00
CA ILE A 56 -0.68 3.02 -4.95
C ILE A 56 -1.55 2.59 -6.15
N HIS A 57 -0.98 2.59 -7.36
CA HIS A 57 -1.69 2.13 -8.56
C HIS A 57 -1.98 0.62 -8.50
N TYR A 58 -1.05 -0.18 -7.99
CA TYR A 58 -1.24 -1.61 -7.78
C TYR A 58 -2.40 -1.89 -6.81
N ALA A 59 -2.46 -1.18 -5.67
CA ALA A 59 -3.53 -1.31 -4.70
C ALA A 59 -4.89 -0.86 -5.27
N ASP A 60 -4.92 0.23 -6.05
CA ASP A 60 -6.13 0.68 -6.74
C ASP A 60 -6.64 -0.37 -7.74
N GLY A 61 -5.74 -0.94 -8.54
CA GLY A 61 -6.06 -2.05 -9.44
C GLY A 61 -6.61 -3.27 -8.70
N GLY A 62 -5.99 -3.63 -7.57
CA GLY A 62 -6.45 -4.71 -6.70
C GLY A 62 -7.85 -4.46 -6.11
N LEU A 63 -8.12 -3.24 -5.65
CA LEU A 63 -9.43 -2.83 -5.13
C LEU A 63 -10.51 -2.90 -6.23
N ASN A 64 -10.22 -2.39 -7.41
CA ASN A 64 -11.14 -2.42 -8.55
C ASN A 64 -11.43 -3.86 -9.00
N SER A 65 -10.40 -4.71 -9.02
CA SER A 65 -10.55 -6.14 -9.31
C SER A 65 -11.45 -6.84 -8.29
N ALA A 66 -11.22 -6.61 -6.99
CA ALA A 66 -12.02 -7.18 -5.91
C ALA A 66 -13.50 -6.75 -5.98
N ARG A 67 -13.77 -5.47 -6.25
CA ARG A 67 -15.14 -4.95 -6.43
C ARG A 67 -15.84 -5.59 -7.62
N ARG A 68 -15.14 -5.75 -8.75
CA ARG A 68 -15.66 -6.42 -9.93
C ARG A 68 -15.99 -7.87 -9.64
N ALA A 69 -15.07 -8.60 -9.01
CA ALA A 69 -15.26 -9.99 -8.62
C ALA A 69 -16.47 -10.15 -7.68
N TYR A 70 -16.61 -9.30 -6.66
CA TYR A 70 -17.75 -9.30 -5.76
C TYR A 70 -19.09 -9.09 -6.49
N GLY A 71 -19.15 -8.08 -7.36
CA GLY A 71 -20.36 -7.70 -8.09
C GLY A 71 -20.79 -8.71 -9.16
N GLN A 72 -19.83 -9.41 -9.76
CA GLN A 72 -20.09 -10.41 -10.80
C GLN A 72 -20.21 -11.85 -10.27
N ALA A 73 -19.78 -12.10 -9.02
CA ALA A 73 -19.69 -13.45 -8.44
C ALA A 73 -20.94 -14.31 -8.64
N ARG A 74 -22.15 -13.75 -8.42
CA ARG A 74 -23.39 -14.52 -8.60
C ARG A 74 -23.61 -14.95 -10.05
N VAL A 75 -23.36 -14.07 -11.01
CA VAL A 75 -23.57 -14.37 -12.43
C VAL A 75 -22.50 -15.33 -12.94
N GLU A 76 -21.23 -15.06 -12.62
CA GLU A 76 -20.09 -15.82 -13.14
C GLU A 76 -19.93 -17.20 -12.48
N LEU A 77 -20.30 -17.35 -11.20
CA LEU A 77 -20.02 -18.56 -10.43
C LEU A 77 -21.23 -19.48 -10.20
N SER A 78 -22.47 -18.98 -10.27
CA SER A 78 -23.66 -19.82 -10.07
C SER A 78 -23.81 -21.00 -11.05
N PRO A 79 -23.24 -21.00 -12.27
CA PRO A 79 -23.22 -22.21 -13.11
C PRO A 79 -22.36 -23.36 -12.56
N ALA A 80 -21.41 -23.08 -11.67
CA ALA A 80 -20.43 -24.05 -11.16
C ALA A 80 -20.48 -24.27 -9.65
N LEU A 81 -21.07 -23.34 -8.89
CA LEU A 81 -21.07 -23.33 -7.42
C LEU A 81 -22.49 -23.24 -6.85
N THR A 82 -22.67 -23.79 -5.65
CA THR A 82 -23.89 -23.61 -4.85
C THR A 82 -24.03 -22.16 -4.36
N ALA A 83 -25.25 -21.76 -3.97
CA ALA A 83 -25.50 -20.43 -3.43
C ALA A 83 -24.66 -20.12 -2.16
N ALA A 84 -24.41 -21.12 -1.32
CA ALA A 84 -23.58 -20.98 -0.11
C ALA A 84 -22.09 -20.76 -0.45
N GLU A 85 -21.57 -21.46 -1.46
CA GLU A 85 -20.20 -21.30 -1.94
C GLU A 85 -20.01 -19.93 -2.61
N VAL A 86 -20.98 -19.46 -3.41
CA VAL A 86 -20.96 -18.11 -3.98
C VAL A 86 -20.94 -17.04 -2.89
N ALA A 87 -21.75 -17.19 -1.84
CA ALA A 87 -21.73 -16.26 -0.70
C ALA A 87 -20.38 -16.24 0.00
N THR A 88 -19.76 -17.41 0.19
CA THR A 88 -18.39 -17.52 0.74
C THR A 88 -17.36 -16.82 -0.16
N ALA A 89 -17.44 -16.99 -1.49
CA ALA A 89 -16.56 -16.30 -2.43
C ALA A 89 -16.73 -14.78 -2.36
N GLN A 90 -17.98 -14.29 -2.28
CA GLN A 90 -18.27 -12.86 -2.11
C GLN A 90 -17.62 -12.29 -0.84
N GLN A 91 -17.71 -13.00 0.30
CA GLN A 91 -17.03 -12.58 1.53
C GLN A 91 -15.50 -12.50 1.35
N GLY A 92 -14.91 -13.45 0.63
CA GLY A 92 -13.49 -13.45 0.30
C GLY A 92 -13.08 -12.23 -0.54
N PHE A 93 -13.86 -11.90 -1.59
CA PHE A 93 -13.62 -10.74 -2.45
C PHE A 93 -13.81 -9.42 -1.71
N GLU A 94 -14.83 -9.32 -0.86
CA GLU A 94 -15.06 -8.15 0.00
C GLU A 94 -13.88 -7.92 0.94
N ALA A 95 -13.41 -8.96 1.62
CA ALA A 95 -12.26 -8.89 2.51
C ALA A 95 -10.98 -8.48 1.75
N ALA A 96 -10.78 -8.98 0.53
CA ALA A 96 -9.67 -8.56 -0.32
C ALA A 96 -9.76 -7.07 -0.70
N GLY A 97 -10.95 -6.59 -1.08
CA GLY A 97 -11.18 -5.17 -1.36
C GLY A 97 -10.90 -4.28 -0.15
N ALA A 98 -11.37 -4.67 1.04
CA ALA A 98 -11.10 -3.95 2.28
C ALA A 98 -9.60 -3.84 2.58
N ARG A 99 -8.84 -4.92 2.37
CA ARG A 99 -7.37 -4.90 2.52
C ARG A 99 -6.70 -3.93 1.54
N PHE A 100 -7.07 -3.95 0.26
CA PHE A 100 -6.50 -3.01 -0.72
C PHE A 100 -6.86 -1.55 -0.41
N LEU A 101 -8.08 -1.28 0.06
CA LEU A 101 -8.48 0.06 0.47
C LEU A 101 -7.65 0.56 1.68
N GLN A 102 -7.41 -0.30 2.66
CA GLN A 102 -6.58 0.05 3.81
C GLN A 102 -5.12 0.32 3.37
N LEU A 103 -4.56 -0.56 2.54
CA LEU A 103 -3.22 -0.41 1.99
C LEU A 103 -3.07 0.90 1.19
N GLN A 104 -4.07 1.29 0.40
CA GLN A 104 -4.03 2.54 -0.35
C GLN A 104 -3.90 3.77 0.56
N ARG A 105 -4.62 3.77 1.71
CA ARG A 105 -4.55 4.86 2.70
C ARG A 105 -3.17 4.94 3.35
N GLU A 106 -2.64 3.78 3.73
CA GLU A 106 -1.30 3.65 4.31
C GLU A 106 -0.22 4.14 3.34
N LEU A 107 -0.27 3.70 2.07
CA LEU A 107 0.67 4.11 1.04
C LEU A 107 0.64 5.61 0.77
N ALA A 108 -0.53 6.25 0.79
CA ALA A 108 -0.64 7.70 0.62
C ALA A 108 0.06 8.49 1.74
N LEU A 109 -0.04 8.00 2.99
CA LEU A 109 0.68 8.60 4.12
C LEU A 109 2.20 8.42 3.97
N VAL A 110 2.64 7.23 3.56
CA VAL A 110 4.06 6.94 3.33
C VAL A 110 4.62 7.77 2.16
N GLU A 111 3.87 7.97 1.08
CA GLU A 111 4.27 8.86 -0.02
C GLU A 111 4.46 10.29 0.48
N ALA A 112 3.51 10.80 1.27
CA ALA A 112 3.61 12.15 1.85
C ALA A 112 4.87 12.31 2.73
N ALA A 113 5.18 11.30 3.54
CA ALA A 113 6.39 11.28 4.37
C ALA A 113 7.68 11.26 3.52
N LEU A 114 7.72 10.44 2.47
CA LEU A 114 8.85 10.37 1.54
C LEU A 114 9.09 11.68 0.79
N LEU A 115 8.03 12.35 0.33
CA LEU A 115 8.11 13.67 -0.28
C LEU A 115 8.64 14.72 0.70
N GLY A 116 8.20 14.68 1.96
CA GLY A 116 8.72 15.54 3.02
C GLY A 116 10.23 15.34 3.28
N LEU A 117 10.74 14.11 3.21
CA LEU A 117 12.18 13.83 3.32
C LEU A 117 12.98 14.35 2.12
N ALA A 118 12.47 14.17 0.90
CA ALA A 118 13.14 14.64 -0.31
C ALA A 118 13.31 16.18 -0.34
N GLY A 119 12.29 16.91 0.12
CA GLY A 119 12.36 18.36 0.28
C GLY A 119 13.41 18.82 1.29
N LYS A 120 13.57 18.10 2.42
CA LYS A 120 14.60 18.39 3.44
C LYS A 120 16.03 18.15 2.94
N ASN A 121 16.22 17.17 2.06
CA ASN A 121 17.54 16.77 1.55
C ASN A 121 18.00 17.56 0.30
N SER A 122 17.21 18.53 -0.18
CA SER A 122 17.57 19.35 -1.35
C SER A 122 18.52 20.50 -0.96
N PRO A 123 19.70 20.65 -1.58
CA PRO A 123 20.73 21.63 -1.18
C PRO A 123 20.42 23.09 -1.60
N GLY A 124 19.19 23.58 -1.39
CA GLY A 124 18.77 24.90 -1.89
C GLY A 124 17.75 25.69 -1.06
N ALA A 125 17.26 25.18 0.07
CA ALA A 125 16.28 25.90 0.90
C ALA A 125 16.93 26.72 2.02
N ARG A 126 17.82 27.66 1.65
CA ARG A 126 18.19 28.82 2.49
C ARG A 126 18.46 30.01 1.57
N GLY A 127 17.47 30.90 1.47
CA GLY A 127 17.51 32.21 0.86
C GLY A 127 16.45 33.08 1.51
#